data_AF-A0A168HV08-F1
#
_entry.id   AF-A0A168HV08-F1
#
_cell.length_a   1.000
_cell.length_b   1.000
_cell.length_c   1.000
_cell.angle_alpha   90.00
_cell.angle_beta   90.00
_cell.angle_gamma   90.00
#
_symmetry.space_group_name_H-M   'P 1'
#
loop_
_entity.id
_entity.type
_entity.pdbx_description
1 polymer ?
#
loop_
_entity_poly.entity_id
_entity_poly.type
_entity_poly.pdbx_seq_one_letter_code
_entity_poly.pdbx_strand_id
1 'polypeptide(L)'
;MNIESHILLDTTIGELQDALRAGDQPALAVLEGQPTREHSFADYLRDPAKALQYEQQLAREVAGIDLERLILAVPMIVTPRPLVGEDSVLLRSPFTGPLREDLDEYDVIAYTLFDVEEGVTTGTALYTRNPDGTFTFGLDGDEKFTVTVPIGPSRKFPGMALLREILDETLHLRADLRREGDPEQG
;
A
#
# COMPACT_ATOMS: atom_id res chain seq x y z
N MET A 1 -13.28 -8.27 -3.77
CA MET A 1 -13.21 -6.85 -3.42
C MET A 1 -14.60 -6.29 -3.43
N ASN A 2 -15.11 -6.00 -2.24
CA ASN A 2 -16.41 -5.40 -1.99
C ASN A 2 -16.35 -3.89 -2.31
N ILE A 3 -17.52 -3.24 -2.27
CA ILE A 3 -17.65 -1.85 -2.71
C ILE A 3 -16.87 -0.91 -1.79
N GLU A 4 -16.91 -1.18 -0.49
CA GLU A 4 -16.26 -0.40 0.56
C GLU A 4 -14.73 -0.43 0.40
N SER A 5 -14.16 -1.62 0.19
CA SER A 5 -12.74 -1.82 -0.14
C SER A 5 -12.33 -1.11 -1.44
N HIS A 6 -13.20 -1.14 -2.46
CA HIS A 6 -12.98 -0.40 -3.71
C HIS A 6 -12.95 1.12 -3.48
N ILE A 7 -13.89 1.65 -2.70
CA ILE A 7 -13.96 3.08 -2.37
C ILE A 7 -12.72 3.51 -1.59
N LEU A 8 -12.30 2.72 -0.61
CA LEU A 8 -11.09 2.99 0.18
C LEU A 8 -9.86 3.02 -0.72
N LEU A 9 -9.70 2.02 -1.60
CA LEU A 9 -8.61 1.97 -2.57
C LEU A 9 -8.57 3.19 -3.48
N ASP A 10 -9.69 3.53 -4.13
CA ASP A 10 -9.77 4.64 -5.06
C ASP A 10 -9.50 5.98 -4.36
N THR A 11 -10.03 6.16 -3.15
CA THR A 11 -9.83 7.38 -2.35
C THR A 11 -8.37 7.54 -1.95
N THR A 12 -7.73 6.49 -1.40
CA THR A 12 -6.32 6.54 -1.01
C THR A 12 -5.39 6.71 -2.22
N ILE A 13 -5.69 6.07 -3.36
CA ILE A 13 -4.95 6.31 -4.60
C ILE A 13 -5.10 7.77 -5.03
N GLY A 14 -6.31 8.32 -5.03
CA GLY A 14 -6.56 9.72 -5.39
C GLY A 14 -5.77 10.71 -4.53
N GLU A 15 -5.75 10.51 -3.21
CA GLU A 15 -4.96 11.32 -2.28
C GLU A 15 -3.45 11.24 -2.56
N LEU A 16 -2.96 10.04 -2.90
CA LEU A 16 -1.56 9.87 -3.25
C LEU A 16 -1.23 10.54 -4.60
N GLN A 17 -2.15 10.49 -5.58
CA GLN A 17 -2.00 11.23 -6.84
C GLN A 17 -1.93 12.74 -6.60
N ASP A 18 -2.75 13.28 -5.69
CA ASP A 18 -2.68 14.69 -5.29
C ASP A 18 -1.35 15.04 -4.61
N ALA A 19 -0.85 14.18 -3.72
CA ALA A 19 0.47 14.35 -3.11
C ALA A 19 1.58 14.36 -4.18
N LEU A 20 1.52 13.44 -5.15
CA LEU A 20 2.47 13.40 -6.28
C LEU A 20 2.46 14.70 -7.07
N ARG A 21 1.28 15.25 -7.38
CA ARG A 21 1.14 16.56 -8.06
C ARG A 21 1.73 17.71 -7.24
N ALA A 22 1.61 17.65 -5.91
CA ALA A 22 2.21 18.62 -5.00
C ALA A 22 3.74 18.49 -4.88
N GLY A 23 4.33 17.45 -5.48
CA GLY A 23 5.76 17.17 -5.41
C GLY A 23 6.17 16.26 -4.24
N ASP A 24 5.20 15.76 -3.48
CA ASP A 24 5.40 14.83 -2.38
C ASP A 24 5.29 13.37 -2.85
N GLN A 25 6.00 12.47 -2.18
CA GLN A 25 5.94 11.02 -2.45
C GLN A 25 5.87 10.26 -1.12
N PRO A 26 4.78 10.41 -0.33
CA PRO A 26 4.63 9.71 0.93
C PRO A 26 4.17 8.26 0.72
N ALA A 27 4.36 7.43 1.74
CA ALA A 27 3.46 6.29 1.93
C ALA A 27 2.19 6.77 2.63
N LEU A 28 1.02 6.43 2.11
CA LEU A 28 -0.26 6.68 2.77
C LEU A 28 -0.78 5.38 3.37
N ALA A 29 -1.25 5.43 4.61
CA ALA A 29 -1.95 4.32 5.24
C ALA A 29 -3.28 4.79 5.83
N VAL A 30 -4.32 4.00 5.64
CA VAL A 30 -5.62 4.21 6.28
C VAL A 30 -5.95 2.95 7.06
N LEU A 31 -6.24 3.10 8.35
CA LEU A 31 -6.78 2.08 9.23
C LEU A 31 -8.26 2.41 9.42
N GLU A 32 -9.12 1.80 8.63
CA GLU A 32 -10.58 1.99 8.68
C GLU A 32 -11.17 1.10 9.77
N GLY A 33 -11.82 1.74 10.75
CA GLY A 33 -12.38 1.11 11.94
C GLY A 33 -12.95 2.18 12.86
N GLN A 34 -13.12 1.88 14.14
CA GLN A 34 -13.60 2.86 15.13
C GLN A 34 -12.53 3.17 16.19
N PRO A 35 -11.86 4.35 16.14
CA PRO A 35 -11.92 5.39 15.11
C PRO A 35 -11.05 5.08 13.87
N THR A 36 -11.42 5.64 12.71
CA THR A 36 -10.55 5.65 11.52
C THR A 36 -9.29 6.46 11.77
N ARG A 37 -8.14 5.95 11.32
CA ARG A 37 -6.85 6.68 11.36
C ARG A 37 -6.21 6.73 9.99
N GLU A 38 -5.75 7.91 9.63
CA GLU A 38 -5.03 8.18 8.38
C GLU A 38 -3.60 8.62 8.70
N HIS A 39 -2.64 8.10 7.94
CA HIS A 39 -1.22 8.35 8.13
C HIS A 39 -0.57 8.68 6.79
N SER A 40 0.35 9.64 6.82
CA SER A 40 1.23 9.99 5.72
C SER A 40 2.68 9.97 6.20
N PHE A 41 3.54 9.21 5.52
CA PHE A 41 4.92 9.01 5.94
C PHE A 41 5.91 9.23 4.78
N ALA A 42 6.55 10.41 4.78
CA ALA A 42 7.45 10.86 3.72
C ALA A 42 8.79 10.12 3.66
N ASP A 43 9.24 9.52 4.77
CA ASP A 43 10.54 8.84 4.85
C ASP A 43 10.50 7.37 4.43
N TYR A 44 9.31 6.83 4.14
CA TYR A 44 9.11 5.44 3.76
C TYR A 44 10.04 5.01 2.62
N LEU A 45 10.15 5.85 1.59
CA LEU A 45 10.92 5.56 0.37
C LEU A 45 12.41 5.85 0.50
N ARG A 46 12.85 6.51 1.58
CA ARG A 46 14.23 6.97 1.73
C ARG A 46 15.07 6.03 2.58
N ASP A 47 14.45 5.34 3.52
CA ASP A 47 15.14 4.47 4.47
C ASP A 47 14.33 3.20 4.74
N PRO A 48 14.79 2.04 4.25
CA PRO A 48 14.11 0.76 4.48
C PRO A 48 13.94 0.40 5.97
N ALA A 49 14.84 0.85 6.84
CA ALA A 49 14.72 0.61 8.28
C ALA A 49 13.58 1.44 8.88
N LYS A 50 13.43 2.70 8.45
CA LYS A 50 12.29 3.54 8.85
C LYS A 50 10.97 3.02 8.28
N ALA A 51 10.95 2.52 7.05
CA ALA A 51 9.76 1.89 6.46
C ALA A 51 9.28 0.70 7.31
N LEU A 52 10.20 -0.18 7.71
CA LEU A 52 9.88 -1.31 8.58
C LEU A 52 9.36 -0.87 9.95
N GLN A 53 10.01 0.12 10.57
CA GLN A 53 9.55 0.67 11.85
C GLN A 53 8.16 1.30 11.75
N TYR A 54 7.88 1.98 10.64
CA TYR A 54 6.57 2.57 10.36
C TYR A 54 5.49 1.49 10.23
N GLU A 55 5.73 0.42 9.45
CA GLU A 55 4.79 -0.69 9.34
C GLU A 55 4.54 -1.40 10.68
N GLN A 56 5.59 -1.61 11.47
CA GLN A 56 5.45 -2.16 12.83
C GLN A 56 4.69 -1.22 13.76
N GLN A 57 4.82 0.09 13.58
CA GLN A 57 4.06 1.07 14.36
C GLN A 57 2.57 1.02 13.99
N LEU A 58 2.23 0.98 12.70
CA LEU A 58 0.85 0.78 12.25
C LEU A 58 0.25 -0.51 12.83
N ALA A 59 1.03 -1.60 12.86
CA ALA A 59 0.58 -2.88 13.41
C ALA A 59 0.20 -2.78 14.89
N ARG A 60 0.94 -1.99 15.68
CA ARG A 60 0.59 -1.74 17.10
C ARG A 60 -0.67 -0.90 17.23
N GLU A 61 -0.91 0.02 16.31
CA GLU A 61 -2.11 0.86 16.34
C GLU A 61 -3.37 0.07 16.02
N VAL A 62 -3.28 -0.94 15.15
CA VAL A 62 -4.38 -1.87 14.86
C VAL A 62 -4.91 -2.54 16.14
N ALA A 63 -4.06 -2.83 17.13
CA ALA A 63 -4.51 -3.43 18.40
C ALA A 63 -5.51 -2.55 19.18
N GLY A 64 -5.47 -1.23 18.96
CA GLY A 64 -6.33 -0.26 19.64
C GLY A 64 -7.52 0.23 18.80
N ILE A 65 -7.82 -0.44 17.69
CA ILE A 65 -8.90 -0.08 16.76
C ILE A 65 -9.73 -1.32 16.47
N ASP A 66 -11.06 -1.18 16.47
CA ASP A 66 -11.94 -2.20 15.89
C ASP A 66 -11.81 -2.14 14.35
N LEU A 67 -10.77 -2.78 13.85
CA LEU A 67 -10.34 -2.68 12.46
C LEU A 67 -11.30 -3.44 11.53
N GLU A 68 -11.82 -2.75 10.53
CA GLU A 68 -12.59 -3.35 9.44
C GLU A 68 -11.71 -3.54 8.19
N ARG A 69 -10.97 -2.50 7.81
CA ARG A 69 -10.10 -2.50 6.62
C ARG A 69 -8.83 -1.73 6.90
N LEU A 70 -7.77 -2.07 6.19
CA LEU A 70 -6.58 -1.25 6.13
C LEU A 70 -6.05 -1.19 4.71
N ILE A 71 -5.50 -0.06 4.33
CA ILE A 71 -4.72 0.07 3.10
C ILE A 71 -3.39 0.75 3.41
N LEU A 72 -2.32 0.27 2.77
CA LEU A 72 -1.06 0.98 2.64
C LEU A 72 -0.77 1.15 1.14
N ALA A 73 -0.62 2.39 0.68
CA ALA A 73 -0.31 2.74 -0.70
C ALA A 73 1.01 3.54 -0.78
N VAL A 74 1.90 3.16 -1.69
CA VAL A 74 3.26 3.69 -1.77
C VAL A 74 3.70 3.89 -3.23
N PRO A 75 4.23 5.06 -3.63
CA PRO A 75 4.85 5.25 -4.93
C PRO A 75 6.13 4.42 -5.07
N MET A 76 6.18 3.50 -6.03
CA MET A 76 7.31 2.61 -6.26
C MET A 76 7.66 2.56 -7.75
N ILE A 77 8.85 2.05 -8.06
CA ILE A 77 9.22 1.63 -9.40
C ILE A 77 9.18 0.10 -9.44
N VAL A 78 8.49 -0.44 -10.43
CA VAL A 78 8.44 -1.88 -10.72
C VAL A 78 9.47 -2.22 -11.78
N THR A 79 10.20 -3.31 -11.56
CA THR A 79 10.88 -4.05 -12.62
C THR A 79 10.13 -5.37 -12.83
N PRO A 80 9.49 -5.60 -13.98
CA PRO A 80 8.85 -6.88 -14.27
C PRO A 80 9.91 -7.99 -14.33
N ARG A 81 9.58 -9.18 -13.83
CA ARG A 81 10.46 -10.36 -13.91
C ARG A 81 9.76 -11.48 -14.67
N PRO A 82 10.50 -12.30 -15.43
CA PRO A 82 9.94 -13.51 -16.01
C PRO A 82 9.29 -14.37 -14.91
N LEU A 83 8.12 -14.94 -15.19
CA LEU A 83 7.29 -15.74 -14.27
C LEU A 83 7.92 -17.09 -13.86
N VAL A 84 9.18 -17.08 -13.42
CA VAL A 84 9.91 -18.24 -12.93
C VAL A 84 10.25 -17.98 -11.46
N GLY A 85 9.33 -18.32 -10.56
CA GLY A 85 9.46 -18.17 -9.11
C GLY A 85 8.28 -17.43 -8.46
N GLU A 86 8.36 -17.23 -7.13
CA GLU A 86 7.32 -16.56 -6.32
C GLU A 86 7.27 -15.04 -6.51
N ASP A 87 8.32 -14.43 -7.06
CA ASP A 87 8.44 -12.98 -7.23
C ASP A 87 8.30 -12.58 -8.72
N SER A 88 7.09 -12.19 -9.13
CA SER A 88 6.82 -11.72 -10.50
C SER A 88 7.30 -10.30 -10.78
N VAL A 89 7.64 -9.55 -9.73
CA VAL A 89 8.11 -8.15 -9.81
C VAL A 89 9.20 -7.87 -8.78
N LEU A 90 10.13 -6.98 -9.13
CA LEU A 90 10.98 -6.31 -8.14
C LEU A 90 10.49 -4.88 -7.94
N LEU A 91 10.57 -4.42 -6.70
CA LEU A 91 10.25 -3.05 -6.34
C LEU A 91 11.48 -2.30 -5.88
N ARG A 92 11.59 -1.04 -6.27
CA ARG A 92 12.57 -0.09 -5.73
C ARG A 92 11.97 1.29 -5.51
N SER A 93 12.61 2.05 -4.64
CA SER A 93 12.22 3.44 -4.38
C SER A 93 12.51 4.34 -5.59
N PRO A 94 11.60 5.27 -5.94
CA PRO A 94 11.85 6.28 -6.98
C PRO A 94 13.08 7.16 -6.71
N PHE A 95 13.49 7.31 -5.44
CA PHE A 95 14.68 8.10 -5.07
C PHE A 95 16.01 7.40 -5.38
N THR A 96 15.99 6.15 -5.83
CA THR A 96 17.22 5.37 -6.11
C THR A 96 17.83 5.64 -7.48
N GLY A 97 17.16 6.41 -8.34
CA GLY A 97 17.65 6.77 -9.67
C GLY A 97 16.55 6.75 -10.74
N PRO A 98 16.85 7.19 -11.98
CA PRO A 98 15.89 7.24 -13.08
C PRO A 98 15.39 5.85 -13.46
N LEU A 99 14.28 5.78 -14.21
CA LEU A 99 13.79 4.53 -14.81
C LEU A 99 14.85 3.91 -15.74
N ARG A 100 14.96 2.59 -15.69
CA ARG A 100 15.87 1.79 -16.52
C ARG A 100 15.08 1.16 -17.66
N GLU A 101 15.21 1.75 -18.85
CA GLU A 101 14.53 1.27 -20.06
C GLU A 101 14.94 -0.15 -20.45
N ASP A 102 16.20 -0.53 -20.21
CA ASP A 102 16.72 -1.88 -20.50
C ASP A 102 16.10 -2.99 -19.65
N LEU A 103 15.40 -2.62 -18.58
CA LEU A 103 14.72 -3.53 -17.66
C LEU A 103 13.19 -3.36 -17.67
N ASP A 104 12.65 -2.61 -18.62
CA ASP A 104 11.22 -2.32 -18.74
C ASP A 104 10.62 -1.77 -17.43
N GLU A 105 11.34 -0.87 -16.74
CA GLU A 105 10.85 -0.29 -15.50
C GLU A 105 9.74 0.74 -15.73
N TYR A 106 8.77 0.76 -14.81
CA TYR A 106 7.69 1.72 -14.82
C TYR A 106 7.27 2.15 -13.41
N ASP A 107 6.70 3.35 -13.31
CA ASP A 107 6.20 3.94 -12.08
C ASP A 107 4.82 3.35 -11.71
N VAL A 108 4.63 3.07 -10.41
CA VAL A 108 3.37 2.55 -9.87
C VAL A 108 3.07 3.13 -8.49
N ILE A 109 1.80 3.11 -8.11
CA ILE A 109 1.38 3.09 -6.72
C ILE A 109 1.18 1.63 -6.34
N ALA A 110 2.10 1.08 -5.54
CA ALA A 110 1.94 -0.25 -4.97
C ALA A 110 1.03 -0.17 -3.75
N TYR A 111 0.02 -1.03 -3.67
CA TYR A 111 -0.91 -1.07 -2.55
C TYR A 111 -1.06 -2.46 -1.95
N THR A 112 -1.23 -2.47 -0.64
CA THR A 112 -1.64 -3.63 0.15
C THR A 112 -2.91 -3.24 0.89
N LEU A 113 -3.99 -3.95 0.57
CA LEU A 113 -5.30 -3.79 1.19
C LEU A 113 -5.61 -5.07 1.97
N PHE A 114 -6.08 -4.93 3.19
CA PHE A 114 -6.67 -6.01 3.95
C PHE A 114 -8.08 -5.61 4.39
N ASP A 115 -9.02 -6.52 4.19
CA ASP A 115 -10.41 -6.41 4.60
C ASP A 115 -10.73 -7.63 5.46
N VAL A 116 -11.36 -7.44 6.62
CA VAL A 116 -11.63 -8.55 7.55
C VAL A 116 -12.57 -9.61 6.98
N GLU A 117 -13.40 -9.27 5.99
CA GLU A 117 -14.34 -10.18 5.34
C GLU A 117 -13.75 -10.84 4.09
N GLU A 118 -12.85 -10.16 3.37
CA GLU A 118 -12.33 -10.63 2.08
C GLU A 118 -10.84 -11.03 2.10
N GLY A 119 -10.13 -10.73 3.18
CA GLY A 119 -8.70 -11.02 3.34
C GLY A 119 -7.81 -9.99 2.65
N VAL A 120 -6.67 -10.44 2.14
CA VAL A 120 -5.61 -9.57 1.60
C VAL A 120 -5.70 -9.46 0.08
N THR A 121 -5.63 -8.23 -0.44
CA THR A 121 -5.44 -7.92 -1.85
C THR A 121 -4.21 -7.02 -2.02
N THR A 122 -3.29 -7.43 -2.89
CA THR A 122 -2.12 -6.62 -3.26
C THR A 122 -2.12 -6.34 -4.75
N GLY A 123 -1.68 -5.14 -5.13
CA GLY A 123 -1.61 -4.77 -6.52
C GLY A 123 -0.90 -3.45 -6.76
N THR A 124 -0.98 -2.98 -8.00
CA THR A 124 -0.41 -1.70 -8.41
C THR A 124 -1.39 -0.91 -9.25
N ALA A 125 -1.45 0.41 -9.03
CA ALA A 125 -2.02 1.35 -9.98
C ALA A 125 -0.89 2.01 -10.80
N LEU A 126 -1.04 2.02 -12.12
CA LEU A 126 -0.05 2.59 -13.03
C LEU A 126 -0.13 4.13 -13.05
N TYR A 127 1.02 4.78 -13.17
CA TYR A 127 1.08 6.19 -13.53
C TYR A 127 2.35 6.48 -14.35
N THR A 128 2.36 7.61 -15.05
CA THR A 128 3.51 8.06 -15.84
C THR A 128 4.05 9.36 -15.26
N ARG A 129 5.36 9.43 -15.02
CA ARG A 129 6.07 10.69 -14.77
C ARG A 129 6.48 11.30 -16.11
N ASN A 130 5.92 12.46 -16.43
CA ASN A 130 6.18 13.15 -17.69
C ASN A 130 7.54 13.87 -17.67
N PRO A 131 8.17 14.10 -18.83
CA PRO A 131 9.44 14.81 -18.92
C PRO A 131 9.42 16.25 -18.38
N ASP A 132 8.25 16.88 -18.33
CA ASP A 132 8.04 18.22 -17.77
C ASP A 132 7.88 18.23 -16.24
N GLY A 133 7.97 17.07 -15.59
CA GLY A 133 7.82 16.90 -14.15
C GLY A 133 6.37 16.73 -13.69
N THR A 134 5.40 16.73 -14.60
CA THR A 134 4.00 16.40 -14.28
C THR A 134 3.76 14.89 -14.22
N PHE A 135 2.56 14.49 -13.81
CA PHE A 135 2.15 13.08 -13.76
C PHE A 135 0.87 12.86 -14.57
N THR A 136 0.79 11.73 -15.25
CA THR A 136 -0.42 11.24 -15.91
C THR A 136 -0.91 9.99 -15.21
N PHE A 137 -2.18 10.00 -14.80
CA PHE A 137 -2.83 8.91 -14.07
C PHE A 137 -3.97 8.30 -14.89
N GLY A 138 -4.35 7.07 -14.53
CA GLY A 138 -5.46 6.36 -15.17
C GLY A 138 -5.15 5.84 -16.57
N LEU A 139 -6.10 5.10 -17.14
CA LEU A 139 -5.99 4.60 -18.52
C LEU A 139 -6.22 5.75 -19.51
N ASP A 140 -5.29 5.92 -20.44
CA ASP A 140 -5.33 6.99 -21.46
C ASP A 140 -5.50 8.41 -20.89
N GLY A 141 -5.07 8.63 -19.64
CA GLY A 141 -5.20 9.92 -18.94
C GLY A 141 -6.58 10.19 -18.32
N ASP A 142 -7.49 9.21 -18.33
CA ASP A 142 -8.75 9.32 -17.58
C ASP A 142 -8.57 8.82 -16.15
N GLU A 143 -8.39 9.76 -15.23
CA GLU A 143 -8.15 9.52 -13.81
C GLU A 143 -9.32 8.83 -13.10
N LYS A 144 -10.52 8.85 -13.69
CA LYS A 144 -11.68 8.11 -13.15
C LYS A 144 -11.56 6.61 -13.38
N PHE A 145 -10.69 6.20 -14.30
CA PHE A 145 -10.42 4.79 -14.59
C PHE A 145 -9.02 4.43 -14.07
N THR A 146 -8.90 4.32 -12.75
CA THR A 146 -7.73 3.70 -12.11
C THR A 146 -7.72 2.21 -12.45
N VAL A 147 -6.80 1.82 -13.34
CA VAL A 147 -6.57 0.40 -13.64
C VAL A 147 -5.57 -0.13 -12.62
N THR A 148 -6.04 -1.04 -11.77
CA THR A 148 -5.19 -1.79 -10.86
C THR A 148 -4.86 -3.17 -11.42
N VAL A 149 -3.61 -3.58 -11.21
CA VAL A 149 -3.10 -4.89 -11.62
C VAL A 149 -2.82 -5.69 -10.34
N PRO A 150 -3.50 -6.82 -10.09
CA PRO A 150 -3.18 -7.69 -8.97
C PRO A 150 -1.76 -8.24 -9.09
N ILE A 151 -1.04 -8.29 -7.96
CA ILE A 151 0.34 -8.79 -7.90
C ILE A 151 0.44 -9.82 -6.78
N GLY A 152 1.13 -10.94 -7.05
CA GLY A 152 1.62 -11.83 -5.99
C GLY A 152 2.79 -11.15 -5.27
N PRO A 153 2.63 -10.72 -4.01
CA PRO A 153 3.59 -9.83 -3.39
C PRO A 153 4.82 -10.59 -2.91
N SER A 154 6.01 -10.09 -3.24
CA SER A 154 7.24 -10.56 -2.59
C SER A 154 7.21 -10.25 -1.10
N ARG A 155 8.06 -10.90 -0.30
CA ARG A 155 8.18 -10.59 1.15
C ARG A 155 8.58 -9.15 1.46
N LYS A 156 9.12 -8.42 0.48
CA LYS A 156 9.56 -7.02 0.60
C LYS A 156 8.55 -6.03 0.01
N PHE A 157 7.40 -6.51 -0.44
CA PHE A 157 6.34 -5.65 -0.94
C PHE A 157 5.83 -4.75 0.21
N PRO A 158 5.51 -3.47 -0.05
CA PRO A 158 4.99 -2.56 0.97
C PRO A 158 3.81 -3.15 1.73
N GLY A 159 3.84 -3.05 3.06
CA GLY A 159 2.76 -3.54 3.93
C GLY A 159 2.89 -5.02 4.31
N MET A 160 3.84 -5.76 3.73
CA MET A 160 4.03 -7.17 4.10
C MET A 160 4.59 -7.35 5.51
N ALA A 161 5.34 -6.39 6.06
CA ALA A 161 5.77 -6.48 7.45
C ALA A 161 4.58 -6.21 8.38
N LEU A 162 3.75 -5.19 8.06
CA LEU A 162 2.49 -4.93 8.76
C LEU A 162 1.58 -6.16 8.79
N LEU A 163 1.29 -6.75 7.62
CA LEU A 163 0.40 -7.92 7.53
C LEU A 163 0.92 -9.13 8.33
N ARG A 164 2.24 -9.35 8.36
CA ARG A 164 2.84 -10.45 9.15
C ARG A 164 2.64 -10.29 10.65
N GLU A 165 2.56 -9.05 11.13
CA GLU A 165 2.34 -8.78 12.55
C GLU A 165 0.87 -9.01 12.92
N ILE A 166 -0.06 -8.60 12.05
CA ILE A 166 -1.49 -8.55 12.39
C ILE A 166 -2.32 -9.75 11.92
N LEU A 167 -1.79 -10.55 10.99
CA LEU A 167 -2.51 -11.70 10.43
C LEU A 167 -1.95 -13.03 10.92
N ASP A 168 -2.81 -14.04 10.98
CA ASP A 168 -2.42 -15.43 11.18
C ASP A 168 -2.04 -16.13 9.87
N GLU A 169 -1.68 -17.42 9.94
CA GLU A 169 -1.31 -18.23 8.78
C GLU A 169 -2.46 -18.40 7.76
N THR A 170 -3.70 -18.18 8.20
CA THR A 170 -4.90 -18.23 7.37
C THR A 170 -5.33 -16.85 6.87
N LEU A 171 -4.49 -15.82 7.06
CA LEU A 171 -4.72 -14.43 6.67
C LEU A 171 -5.93 -13.77 7.34
N HIS A 172 -6.33 -14.27 8.51
CA HIS A 172 -7.31 -13.59 9.35
C HIS A 172 -6.62 -12.68 10.34
N LEU A 173 -7.30 -11.59 10.72
CA LEU A 173 -6.86 -10.74 11.81
C LEU A 173 -6.70 -11.59 13.07
N ARG A 174 -5.51 -11.52 13.68
CA ARG A 174 -5.19 -12.38 14.81
C ARG A 174 -6.12 -12.12 16.00
N ALA A 175 -6.50 -13.20 16.66
CA ALA A 175 -7.46 -13.15 17.76
C ALA A 175 -6.95 -12.38 19.01
N ASP A 176 -5.64 -12.30 19.21
CA ASP A 176 -5.03 -11.50 20.29
C ASP A 176 -5.20 -10.00 20.06
N LEU A 177 -5.20 -9.55 18.80
CA LEU A 177 -5.46 -8.15 18.43
C LEU A 177 -6.93 -7.76 18.56
N ARG A 178 -7.87 -8.70 18.47
CA ARG A 178 -9.29 -8.43 18.71
C ARG A 178 -9.65 -8.19 20.18
N ARG A 179 -8.75 -8.46 21.13
CA ARG A 179 -9.07 -8.52 22.58
C ARG A 179 -8.65 -7.32 23.41
N GLU A 180 -7.94 -6.32 22.88
CA GLU A 180 -7.50 -5.16 23.68
C GLU A 180 -8.51 -3.99 23.75
N GLY A 181 -9.74 -4.18 23.23
CA GLY A 181 -10.80 -3.16 23.22
C GLY A 181 -11.83 -3.21 24.35
N ASP A 182 -11.74 -4.12 25.33
CA ASP A 182 -12.78 -4.28 26.35
C ASP A 182 -12.26 -4.06 27.78
N PRO A 183 -12.32 -2.83 28.34
CA PRO A 183 -12.13 -2.61 29.77
C PRO A 183 -13.50 -2.66 30.47
N GLU A 184 -14.26 -3.74 30.34
CA GLU A 184 -15.30 -4.05 31.31
C GLU A 184 -14.77 -5.09 32.30
N GLN A 185 -14.14 -4.58 33.38
CA GLN A 185 -14.35 -5.06 34.75
C GLN A 185 -13.59 -4.21 35.78
N GLY A 186 -14.35 -3.44 36.56
CA GLY A 186 -13.90 -2.68 37.74
C GLY A 186 -15.03 -1.84 38.32
#